data_AF-A0A364KKJ9-F1
#
_entry.id   AF-A0A364KKJ9-F1
#
_cell.length_a   1.000
_cell.length_b   1.000
_cell.length_c   1.000
_cell.angle_alpha   90.00
_cell.angle_beta   90.00
_cell.angle_gamma   90.00
#
_symmetry.space_group_name_H-M   'P 1'
#
loop_
_entity.id
_entity.type
_entity.pdbx_description
1 polymer ?
#
loop_
_entity_poly.entity_id
_entity_poly.type
_entity_poly.pdbx_seq_one_letter_code
_entity_poly.pdbx_strand_id
1 'polypeptide(L)'
;MISARSMRVFRLLQQQSSNLSTTTTTTTNWIPPDTLPSENDIDHFRQQYFAAEKPVVVRSAESARTLPGYQKWFVQHETGGSSVGLNYEYLSQFGDAVVPLEMTATTSSGEGGLGKDGQVQFKRLHAPLSMFLAYTQFASPPSLVPQNQNIAMTTTTTIYLAQAHISDLPPTLSSDFSPPPRLVTETGRNDIYAANLWIGSPPTYTPLHKDPNPNLFVQLAGGKRVRILKPGDGMRVFTAVRNHIANSNGGNDGGGAAIRGEEMMMGSERKVLKDVIWGDHHSDPAVDSVSRGMVGYDVLLERGDALFIPKGWWHSLKGVGEGITASVNWWFR
;
A
#
# COMPACT_ATOMS: atom_id res chain seq x y z
N MET A 1 49.63 -39.37 19.40
CA MET A 1 48.45 -40.08 19.93
C MET A 1 47.39 -39.06 20.24
N ILE A 2 46.44 -38.91 19.33
CA ILE A 2 45.30 -38.00 19.43
C ILE A 2 44.19 -38.79 20.15
N SER A 3 43.78 -38.30 21.33
CA SER A 3 42.83 -39.01 22.20
C SER A 3 41.39 -38.84 21.70
N ALA A 4 40.74 -39.98 21.49
CA ALA A 4 39.46 -40.19 20.85
C ALA A 4 38.24 -39.77 21.70
N ARG A 5 38.18 -38.50 22.12
CA ARG A 5 37.02 -37.97 22.88
C ARG A 5 36.43 -36.65 22.38
N SER A 6 36.91 -36.09 21.27
CA SER A 6 36.32 -34.87 20.67
C SER A 6 35.83 -35.09 19.23
N MET A 7 35.31 -36.28 18.94
CA MET A 7 34.79 -36.63 17.60
C MET A 7 33.47 -37.42 17.69
N ARG A 8 32.60 -37.05 18.65
CA ARG A 8 31.24 -37.61 18.80
C ARG A 8 30.13 -36.59 19.04
N VAL A 9 30.42 -35.29 18.95
CA VAL A 9 29.39 -34.23 19.04
C VAL A 9 29.08 -33.60 17.66
N PHE A 10 29.88 -33.89 16.63
CA PHE A 10 29.69 -33.36 15.26
C PHE A 10 29.11 -34.37 14.25
N ARG A 11 28.58 -35.51 14.70
CA ARG A 11 27.97 -36.54 13.82
C ARG A 11 26.65 -37.11 14.36
N LEU A 12 25.91 -36.30 15.11
CA LEU A 12 24.58 -36.63 15.64
C LEU A 12 23.56 -35.48 15.48
N LEU A 13 23.79 -34.61 14.50
CA LEU A 13 22.84 -33.59 14.02
C LEU A 13 22.67 -33.66 12.49
N GLN A 14 22.78 -34.86 11.92
CA GLN A 14 22.61 -35.07 10.48
C GLN A 14 21.75 -36.29 10.10
N GLN A 15 21.05 -36.89 11.07
CA GLN A 15 20.02 -37.91 10.81
C GLN A 15 18.90 -37.73 11.83
N GLN A 16 17.64 -37.69 11.34
CA GLN A 16 16.41 -37.22 12.00
C GLN A 16 16.29 -35.68 11.94
N SER A 17 15.64 -35.09 10.95
CA SER A 17 14.22 -35.27 10.68
C SER A 17 13.92 -35.12 9.18
N SER A 18 13.88 -36.24 8.46
CA SER A 18 13.10 -36.37 7.24
C SER A 18 11.66 -36.68 7.64
N ASN A 19 10.96 -35.68 8.17
CA ASN A 19 9.51 -35.64 8.13
C ASN A 19 9.19 -34.45 7.25
N LEU A 20 8.96 -34.71 5.96
CA LEU A 20 8.15 -33.84 5.13
C LEU A 20 6.75 -33.82 5.76
N SER A 21 6.56 -32.96 6.75
CA SER A 21 5.27 -32.33 6.91
C SER A 21 5.20 -31.34 5.77
N THR A 22 4.60 -31.75 4.66
CA THR A 22 4.04 -30.82 3.69
C THR A 22 2.94 -30.06 4.41
N THR A 23 3.32 -29.03 5.18
CA THR A 23 2.43 -27.91 5.45
C THR A 23 2.21 -27.24 4.10
N THR A 24 1.22 -27.73 3.36
CA THR A 24 0.63 -26.97 2.26
C THR A 24 0.15 -25.66 2.87
N THR A 25 0.93 -24.60 2.73
CA THR A 25 0.47 -23.23 2.95
C THR A 25 -0.63 -22.99 1.93
N THR A 26 -1.89 -22.96 2.40
CA THR A 26 -3.12 -23.00 1.60
C THR A 26 -3.51 -21.66 0.98
N THR A 27 -2.57 -20.72 0.84
CA THR A 27 -2.85 -19.32 0.47
C THR A 27 -2.07 -18.91 -0.78
N THR A 28 -2.32 -17.70 -1.29
CA THR A 28 -1.59 -17.12 -2.43
C THR A 28 -0.09 -17.16 -2.16
N ASN A 29 0.69 -17.69 -3.11
CA ASN A 29 2.14 -17.63 -3.07
C ASN A 29 2.61 -16.24 -3.48
N TRP A 30 3.06 -15.44 -2.53
CA TRP A 30 3.54 -14.08 -2.75
C TRP A 30 5.05 -14.07 -3.02
N ILE A 31 5.46 -13.59 -4.19
CA ILE A 31 6.86 -13.47 -4.62
C ILE A 31 7.25 -12.00 -4.83
N PRO A 32 8.52 -11.61 -4.70
CA PRO A 32 8.94 -10.26 -5.09
C PRO A 32 8.81 -10.08 -6.62
N PRO A 33 8.46 -8.87 -7.11
CA PRO A 33 8.57 -8.55 -8.53
C PRO A 33 10.05 -8.46 -8.94
N ASP A 34 10.29 -8.52 -10.26
CA ASP A 34 11.61 -8.22 -10.82
C ASP A 34 12.07 -6.81 -10.43
N THR A 35 13.37 -6.61 -10.32
CA THR A 35 13.98 -5.28 -10.21
C THR A 35 14.44 -4.82 -11.59
N LEU A 36 14.02 -3.63 -12.02
CA LEU A 36 14.47 -3.03 -13.27
C LEU A 36 15.97 -2.68 -13.14
N PRO A 37 16.85 -3.18 -14.03
CA PRO A 37 18.28 -2.92 -13.93
C PRO A 37 18.66 -1.44 -14.08
N SER A 38 17.94 -0.72 -14.95
CA SER A 38 18.15 0.71 -15.19
C SER A 38 16.87 1.36 -15.67
N GLU A 39 16.45 2.44 -15.02
CA GLU A 39 15.30 3.25 -15.47
C GLU A 39 15.61 4.14 -16.68
N ASN A 40 16.88 4.23 -17.08
CA ASN A 40 17.32 4.97 -18.26
C ASN A 40 17.26 4.14 -19.55
N ASP A 41 17.14 2.81 -19.44
CA ASP A 41 16.93 1.91 -20.57
C ASP A 41 15.43 1.74 -20.86
N ILE A 42 14.87 2.75 -21.52
CA ILE A 42 13.44 2.81 -21.85
C ILE A 42 13.03 1.67 -22.79
N ASP A 43 13.91 1.25 -23.70
CA ASP A 43 13.61 0.17 -24.65
C ASP A 43 13.50 -1.18 -23.95
N HIS A 44 14.41 -1.47 -23.01
CA HIS A 44 14.32 -2.64 -22.16
C HIS A 44 13.04 -2.63 -21.32
N PHE A 45 12.73 -1.49 -20.67
CA PHE A 45 11.48 -1.36 -19.92
C PHE A 45 10.24 -1.59 -20.80
N ARG A 46 10.20 -0.97 -21.98
CA ARG A 46 9.08 -1.07 -22.91
C ARG A 46 8.85 -2.50 -23.36
N GLN A 47 9.91 -3.23 -23.71
CA GLN A 47 9.82 -4.59 -24.25
C GLN A 47 9.53 -5.63 -23.16
N GLN A 48 10.26 -5.59 -22.05
CA GLN A 48 10.24 -6.66 -21.05
C GLN A 48 9.14 -6.52 -20.00
N TYR A 49 8.64 -5.29 -19.78
CA TYR A 49 7.70 -5.02 -18.69
C TYR A 49 6.43 -4.35 -19.16
N PHE A 50 6.52 -3.26 -19.93
CA PHE A 50 5.33 -2.53 -20.38
C PHE A 50 4.51 -3.35 -21.38
N ALA A 51 5.12 -3.80 -22.48
CA ALA A 51 4.44 -4.61 -23.51
C ALA A 51 4.08 -6.02 -23.03
N ALA A 52 4.89 -6.60 -22.14
CA ALA A 52 4.65 -7.90 -21.52
C ALA A 52 3.61 -7.84 -20.37
N GLU A 53 3.12 -6.64 -20.02
CA GLU A 53 2.22 -6.39 -18.89
C GLU A 53 2.72 -7.02 -17.58
N LYS A 54 4.01 -6.85 -17.26
CA LYS A 54 4.66 -7.44 -16.09
C LYS A 54 5.03 -6.36 -15.06
N PRO A 55 4.64 -6.51 -13.78
CA PRO A 55 5.08 -5.61 -12.71
C PRO A 55 6.59 -5.64 -12.53
N VAL A 56 7.17 -4.48 -12.22
CA VAL A 56 8.62 -4.33 -11.96
C VAL A 56 8.87 -3.21 -10.95
N VAL A 57 9.83 -3.40 -10.07
CA VAL A 57 10.28 -2.39 -9.11
C VAL A 57 11.56 -1.71 -9.60
N VAL A 58 11.64 -0.39 -9.48
CA VAL A 58 12.87 0.39 -9.65
C VAL A 58 13.35 0.76 -8.25
N ARG A 59 14.50 0.23 -7.84
CA ARG A 59 15.07 0.53 -6.51
C ARG A 59 15.86 1.82 -6.55
N SER A 60 15.63 2.70 -5.57
CA SER A 60 16.33 3.99 -5.45
C SER A 60 16.32 4.83 -6.75
N ALA A 61 15.17 4.87 -7.43
CA ALA A 61 14.95 5.57 -8.69
C ALA A 61 15.48 7.01 -8.60
N GLU A 62 16.46 7.34 -9.44
CA GLU A 62 16.97 8.69 -9.64
C GLU A 62 15.83 9.61 -10.04
N SER A 63 14.97 9.18 -10.97
CA SER A 63 13.81 9.96 -11.40
C SER A 63 12.86 10.35 -10.27
N ALA A 64 12.76 9.53 -9.22
CA ALA A 64 12.01 9.85 -8.01
C ALA A 64 12.77 10.84 -7.12
N ARG A 65 14.06 10.59 -6.88
CA ARG A 65 14.91 11.37 -5.96
C ARG A 65 15.22 12.78 -6.46
N THR A 66 15.15 13.01 -7.77
CA THR A 66 15.36 14.31 -8.41
C THR A 66 14.10 15.17 -8.50
N LEU A 67 12.92 14.64 -8.15
CA LEU A 67 11.70 15.44 -8.09
C LEU A 67 11.88 16.56 -7.05
N PRO A 68 11.56 17.82 -7.38
CA PRO A 68 11.60 18.88 -6.38
C PRO A 68 10.73 18.56 -5.16
N GLY A 69 9.59 17.88 -5.35
CA GLY A 69 8.70 17.47 -4.28
C GLY A 69 9.31 16.43 -3.34
N TYR A 70 10.16 15.54 -3.85
CA TYR A 70 10.89 14.58 -3.02
C TYR A 70 11.83 15.29 -2.03
N GLN A 71 12.42 16.41 -2.43
CA GLN A 71 13.41 17.16 -1.66
C GLN A 71 12.77 18.25 -0.79
N LYS A 72 11.83 19.02 -1.35
CA LYS A 72 11.23 20.18 -0.69
C LYS A 72 10.16 19.79 0.32
N TRP A 73 9.34 18.78 0.03
CA TRP A 73 8.19 18.45 0.89
C TRP A 73 8.59 17.62 2.11
N PHE A 74 9.81 17.06 2.12
CA PHE A 74 10.24 16.12 3.14
C PHE A 74 11.64 16.45 3.65
N VAL A 75 11.76 16.63 4.96
CA VAL A 75 13.02 16.99 5.64
C VAL A 75 13.35 15.96 6.71
N GLN A 76 14.64 15.75 6.97
CA GLN A 76 15.08 14.88 8.07
C GLN A 76 14.78 15.56 9.41
N HIS A 77 14.33 14.76 10.39
CA HIS A 77 14.23 15.25 11.77
C HIS A 77 15.60 15.19 12.46
N GLU A 78 15.92 16.20 13.26
CA GLU A 78 17.22 16.36 13.93
C GLU A 78 17.61 15.21 14.87
N THR A 79 16.64 14.38 15.30
CA THR A 79 16.88 13.24 16.18
C THR A 79 17.16 11.95 15.39
N GLY A 80 18.33 11.89 14.75
CA GLY A 80 19.14 10.66 14.56
C GLY A 80 18.60 9.50 13.71
N GLY A 81 17.48 9.63 13.01
CA GLY A 81 16.92 8.59 12.13
C GLY A 81 17.09 8.87 10.63
N SER A 82 17.01 7.83 9.79
CA SER A 82 16.92 7.96 8.33
C SER A 82 15.52 8.37 7.83
N SER A 83 14.55 8.49 8.75
CA SER A 83 13.16 8.86 8.43
C SER A 83 13.04 10.37 8.18
N VAL A 84 12.12 10.71 7.27
CA VAL A 84 11.78 12.08 6.92
C VAL A 84 10.37 12.41 7.41
N GLY A 85 10.15 13.66 7.79
CA GLY A 85 8.83 14.23 8.07
C GLY A 85 8.41 15.22 7.00
N LEU A 86 7.20 15.77 7.13
CA LEU A 86 6.73 16.86 6.27
C LEU A 86 7.50 18.15 6.55
N ASN A 87 7.84 18.88 5.49
CA ASN A 87 8.37 20.22 5.59
C ASN A 87 7.24 21.22 5.85
N TYR A 88 6.91 21.43 7.12
CA TYR A 88 5.85 22.35 7.53
C TYR A 88 6.14 23.81 7.15
N GLU A 89 7.40 24.24 7.14
CA GLU A 89 7.79 25.59 6.73
C GLU A 89 7.47 25.85 5.25
N TYR A 90 7.71 24.86 4.39
CA TYR A 90 7.37 24.96 2.97
C TYR A 90 5.86 24.82 2.72
N LEU A 91 5.23 23.78 3.27
CA LEU A 91 3.84 23.43 2.94
C LEU A 91 2.82 24.38 3.56
N SER A 92 3.11 24.98 4.72
CA SER A 92 2.18 25.91 5.39
C SER A 92 1.94 27.20 4.58
N GLN A 93 2.85 27.57 3.69
CA GLN A 93 2.68 28.70 2.75
C GLN A 93 1.50 28.48 1.80
N PHE A 94 1.06 27.23 1.63
CA PHE A 94 -0.07 26.84 0.80
C PHE A 94 -1.23 26.30 1.65
N GLY A 95 -1.31 26.68 2.93
CA GLY A 95 -2.29 26.15 3.88
C GLY A 95 -3.75 26.33 3.49
N ASP A 96 -4.07 27.34 2.67
CA ASP A 96 -5.44 27.61 2.18
C ASP A 96 -5.81 26.77 0.95
N ALA A 97 -4.87 26.04 0.35
CA ALA A 97 -5.15 25.16 -0.77
C ALA A 97 -6.15 24.08 -0.35
N VAL A 98 -7.23 23.94 -1.12
CA VAL A 98 -8.26 22.94 -0.85
C VAL A 98 -7.81 21.60 -1.42
N VAL A 99 -7.70 20.59 -0.55
CA VAL A 99 -7.23 19.25 -0.90
C VAL A 99 -8.26 18.17 -0.50
N PRO A 100 -8.32 17.04 -1.21
CA PRO A 100 -9.18 15.92 -0.83
C PRO A 100 -8.56 15.16 0.35
N LEU A 101 -9.35 15.03 1.42
CA LEU A 101 -9.00 14.30 2.63
C LEU A 101 -10.00 13.17 2.85
N GLU A 102 -9.47 12.00 3.19
CA GLU A 102 -10.21 10.83 3.66
C GLU A 102 -10.03 10.71 5.17
N MET A 103 -11.12 10.80 5.91
CA MET A 103 -11.15 10.62 7.36
C MET A 103 -11.74 9.26 7.69
N THR A 104 -11.01 8.46 8.47
CA THR A 104 -11.49 7.18 8.99
C THR A 104 -11.46 7.19 10.51
N ALA A 105 -12.63 7.07 11.13
CA ALA A 105 -12.79 6.88 12.56
C ALA A 105 -13.05 5.39 12.86
N THR A 106 -12.28 4.81 13.78
CA THR A 106 -12.44 3.41 14.20
C THR A 106 -12.70 3.36 15.71
N THR A 107 -13.83 2.79 16.11
CA THR A 107 -14.21 2.66 17.52
C THR A 107 -14.10 1.22 18.00
N SER A 108 -13.09 0.90 18.82
CA SER A 108 -12.90 -0.44 19.40
C SER A 108 -13.57 -0.57 20.77
N SER A 109 -14.38 -1.60 20.95
CA SER A 109 -14.88 -2.06 22.27
C SER A 109 -13.87 -3.01 22.89
N GLY A 110 -13.41 -2.75 24.12
CA GLY A 110 -12.30 -3.48 24.76
C GLY A 110 -12.60 -4.93 25.22
N GLU A 111 -13.49 -5.67 24.57
CA GLU A 111 -13.60 -7.11 24.75
C GLU A 111 -12.60 -7.82 23.83
N GLY A 112 -11.57 -8.42 24.43
CA GLY A 112 -10.40 -9.04 23.79
C GLY A 112 -10.66 -10.29 22.95
N GLY A 113 -11.56 -10.21 21.97
CA GLY A 113 -11.69 -11.20 20.90
C GLY A 113 -10.94 -10.74 19.65
N LEU A 114 -9.93 -11.51 19.23
CA LEU A 114 -9.34 -11.42 17.89
C LEU A 114 -10.48 -11.48 16.84
N GLY A 115 -10.81 -10.34 16.21
CA GLY A 115 -11.69 -10.30 15.04
C GLY A 115 -12.88 -9.31 15.04
N LYS A 116 -13.16 -8.61 16.15
CA LYS A 116 -14.14 -7.51 16.13
C LYS A 116 -13.44 -6.18 15.83
N ASP A 117 -13.06 -5.99 14.57
CA ASP A 117 -12.76 -4.66 14.03
C ASP A 117 -13.92 -3.73 14.42
N GLY A 118 -13.60 -2.62 15.08
CA GLY A 118 -14.55 -1.63 15.57
C GLY A 118 -15.47 -1.07 14.48
N GLN A 119 -16.51 -0.33 14.87
CA GLN A 119 -17.33 0.38 13.88
C GLN A 119 -16.42 1.38 13.13
N VAL A 120 -16.28 1.18 11.82
CA VAL A 120 -15.47 2.05 10.95
C VAL A 120 -16.41 3.04 10.28
N GLN A 121 -16.16 4.33 10.48
CA GLN A 121 -16.81 5.41 9.75
C GLN A 121 -15.80 6.06 8.81
N PHE A 122 -16.13 6.12 7.52
CA PHE A 122 -15.30 6.75 6.50
C PHE A 122 -16.03 7.97 5.92
N LYS A 123 -15.30 9.05 5.72
CA LYS A 123 -15.80 10.26 5.06
C LYS A 123 -14.72 10.87 4.19
N ARG A 124 -15.05 11.17 2.93
CA ARG A 124 -14.23 12.04 2.09
C ARG A 124 -14.74 13.48 2.16
N LEU A 125 -13.85 14.45 2.21
CA LEU A 125 -14.16 15.87 2.20
C LEU A 125 -13.04 16.66 1.51
N HIS A 126 -13.37 17.84 1.04
CA HIS A 126 -12.40 18.82 0.57
C HIS A 126 -12.19 19.84 1.69
N ALA A 127 -10.94 20.05 2.11
CA ALA A 127 -10.60 20.94 3.22
C ALA A 127 -9.27 21.65 2.97
N PRO A 128 -9.00 22.77 3.65
CA PRO A 128 -7.70 23.43 3.57
C PRO A 128 -6.55 22.51 3.98
N LEU A 129 -5.43 22.56 3.25
CA LEU A 129 -4.21 21.80 3.51
C LEU A 129 -3.71 22.01 4.94
N SER A 130 -3.87 23.22 5.49
CA SER A 130 -3.54 23.55 6.88
C SER A 130 -4.21 22.62 7.90
N MET A 131 -5.43 22.14 7.64
CA MET A 131 -6.11 21.16 8.51
C MET A 131 -5.33 19.83 8.56
N PHE A 132 -4.88 19.35 7.40
CA PHE A 132 -4.10 18.12 7.30
C PHE A 132 -2.72 18.29 7.94
N LEU A 133 -2.04 19.42 7.69
CA LEU A 133 -0.73 19.71 8.27
C LEU A 133 -0.80 19.75 9.81
N ALA A 134 -1.80 20.45 10.37
CA ALA A 134 -2.03 20.49 11.81
C ALA A 134 -2.28 19.08 12.39
N TYR A 135 -3.09 18.27 11.71
CA TYR A 135 -3.30 16.87 12.11
C TYR A 135 -1.98 16.10 12.14
N THR A 136 -1.17 16.15 11.09
CA THR A 136 0.09 15.39 11.02
C THR A 136 1.18 15.89 11.98
N GLN A 137 1.13 17.17 12.37
CA GLN A 137 2.11 17.77 13.25
C GLN A 137 1.83 17.48 14.73
N PHE A 138 0.56 17.46 15.12
CA PHE A 138 0.15 17.39 16.52
C PHE A 138 -0.56 16.09 16.91
N ALA A 139 -0.98 15.25 15.96
CA ALA A 139 -1.50 13.94 16.29
C ALA A 139 -0.37 13.10 16.89
N SER A 140 -0.53 12.73 18.17
CA SER A 140 0.29 11.67 18.73
C SER A 140 0.02 10.38 17.93
N PRO A 141 1.05 9.59 17.58
CA PRO A 141 0.80 8.25 17.06
C PRO A 141 -0.14 7.52 18.04
N PRO A 142 -1.09 6.69 17.56
CA PRO A 142 -1.97 5.97 18.45
C PRO A 142 -1.12 5.17 19.44
N SER A 143 -1.04 5.65 20.67
CA SER A 143 -0.24 5.04 21.73
C SER A 143 -0.70 3.59 21.87
N LEU A 144 0.25 2.65 21.86
CA LEU A 144 -0.01 1.31 22.39
C LEU A 144 -0.53 1.51 23.81
N VAL A 145 -1.83 1.31 23.99
CA VAL A 145 -2.55 1.61 25.23
C VAL A 145 -1.84 0.90 26.39
N PRO A 146 -1.43 1.61 27.46
CA PRO A 146 -0.92 0.97 28.67
C PRO A 146 -1.99 0.01 29.20
N GLN A 147 -1.61 -1.26 29.37
CA GLN A 147 -2.50 -2.39 29.70
C GLN A 147 -3.26 -2.30 31.05
N ASN A 148 -3.33 -1.15 31.71
CA ASN A 148 -3.79 -1.06 33.10
C ASN A 148 -4.72 0.12 33.43
N GLN A 149 -5.63 0.51 32.52
CA GLN A 149 -6.75 1.38 32.91
C GLN A 149 -8.07 0.94 32.28
N ASN A 150 -9.15 1.09 33.06
CA ASN A 150 -10.52 0.66 32.78
C ASN A 150 -10.97 0.89 31.33
N ILE A 151 -11.69 -0.12 30.83
CA ILE A 151 -12.18 -0.30 29.47
C ILE A 151 -13.12 0.84 29.06
N ALA A 152 -12.55 1.93 28.52
CA ALA A 152 -13.30 2.95 27.80
C ALA A 152 -13.27 2.65 26.30
N MET A 153 -14.37 2.91 25.58
CA MET A 153 -14.36 2.89 24.11
C MET A 153 -13.31 3.89 23.62
N THR A 154 -12.33 3.40 22.87
CA THR A 154 -11.33 4.26 22.22
C THR A 154 -11.75 4.46 20.77
N THR A 155 -11.82 5.72 20.34
CA THR A 155 -12.03 6.07 18.94
C THR A 155 -10.74 6.68 18.41
N THR A 156 -10.15 6.04 17.40
CA THR A 156 -8.98 6.56 16.70
C THR A 156 -9.43 7.19 15.39
N THR A 157 -8.95 8.39 15.09
CA THR A 157 -9.23 9.09 13.84
C THR A 157 -7.95 9.19 13.01
N THR A 158 -8.03 8.76 11.77
CA THR A 158 -6.95 8.89 10.78
C THR A 158 -7.39 9.82 9.65
N ILE A 159 -6.49 10.70 9.21
CA ILE A 159 -6.69 11.55 8.03
C ILE A 159 -5.66 11.17 6.99
N TYR A 160 -6.13 10.93 5.76
CA TYR A 160 -5.31 10.58 4.61
C TYR A 160 -5.59 11.55 3.47
N LEU A 161 -4.57 12.30 3.04
CA LEU A 161 -4.64 13.03 1.78
C LEU A 161 -4.51 11.99 0.67
N ALA A 162 -5.59 11.76 -0.06
CA ALA A 162 -5.74 10.61 -0.94
C ALA A 162 -6.31 11.03 -2.30
N GLN A 163 -5.74 10.49 -3.38
CA GLN A 163 -6.10 10.86 -4.75
C GLN A 163 -6.11 12.37 -4.99
N ALA A 164 -5.17 13.11 -4.38
CA ALA A 164 -5.04 14.53 -4.67
C ALA A 164 -4.42 14.72 -6.05
N HIS A 165 -5.22 15.11 -7.02
CA HIS A 165 -4.75 15.41 -8.36
C HIS A 165 -3.71 16.52 -8.32
N ILE A 166 -2.53 16.26 -8.86
CA ILE A 166 -1.43 17.24 -8.87
C ILE A 166 -1.84 18.51 -9.64
N SER A 167 -2.69 18.37 -10.66
CA SER A 167 -3.26 19.48 -11.44
C SER A 167 -4.15 20.42 -10.63
N ASP A 168 -4.70 19.94 -9.51
CA ASP A 168 -5.66 20.70 -8.70
C ASP A 168 -4.95 21.47 -7.57
N LEU A 169 -3.65 21.21 -7.37
CA LEU A 169 -2.81 21.92 -6.42
C LEU A 169 -2.43 23.32 -6.94
N PRO A 170 -2.02 24.24 -6.05
CA PRO A 170 -1.40 25.49 -6.46
C PRO A 170 -0.21 25.26 -7.41
N PRO A 171 -0.01 26.12 -8.44
CA PRO A 171 0.99 25.88 -9.49
C PRO A 171 2.41 25.58 -8.99
N THR A 172 2.85 26.24 -7.90
CA THR A 172 4.15 25.97 -7.27
C THR A 172 4.24 24.53 -6.76
N LEU A 173 3.21 24.04 -6.08
CA LEU A 173 3.13 22.66 -5.59
C LEU A 173 3.00 21.66 -6.74
N SER A 174 2.23 21.96 -7.78
CA SER A 174 2.13 21.10 -8.96
C SER A 174 3.47 20.96 -9.68
N SER A 175 4.23 22.07 -9.79
CA SER A 175 5.54 22.09 -10.45
C SER A 175 6.60 21.24 -9.75
N ASP A 176 6.39 20.93 -8.46
CA ASP A 176 7.32 20.09 -7.70
C ASP A 176 7.32 18.61 -8.14
N PHE A 177 6.35 18.20 -8.96
CA PHE A 177 6.26 16.85 -9.53
C PHE A 177 6.57 16.82 -11.03
N SER A 178 7.28 17.85 -11.51
CA SER A 178 7.73 18.00 -12.90
C SER A 178 9.26 18.02 -12.99
N PRO A 179 9.87 17.46 -14.05
CA PRO A 179 9.21 16.66 -15.10
C PRO A 179 8.78 15.28 -14.57
N PRO A 180 7.72 14.67 -15.13
CA PRO A 180 7.39 13.28 -14.85
C PRO A 180 8.55 12.34 -15.26
N PRO A 181 8.68 11.15 -14.63
CA PRO A 181 9.73 10.19 -14.96
C PRO A 181 9.73 9.80 -16.45
N ARG A 182 10.91 9.57 -17.04
CA ARG A 182 11.04 9.14 -18.45
C ARG A 182 10.28 7.84 -18.76
N LEU A 183 10.19 6.93 -17.78
CA LEU A 183 9.36 5.71 -17.90
C LEU A 183 7.88 6.02 -18.17
N VAL A 184 7.39 7.19 -17.74
CA VAL A 184 6.03 7.68 -18.00
C VAL A 184 5.94 8.34 -19.38
N THR A 185 6.88 9.22 -19.70
CA THR A 185 6.80 10.10 -20.89
C THR A 185 7.33 9.48 -22.17
N GLU A 186 8.20 8.46 -22.09
CA GLU A 186 8.90 7.90 -23.25
C GLU A 186 8.53 6.43 -23.55
N THR A 187 7.75 5.76 -22.70
CA THR A 187 7.41 4.34 -22.93
C THR A 187 6.23 4.15 -23.87
N GLY A 188 5.17 4.94 -23.67
CA GLY A 188 3.89 4.83 -24.37
C GLY A 188 3.68 5.95 -25.39
N ARG A 189 2.49 6.52 -25.38
CA ARG A 189 2.06 7.65 -26.23
C ARG A 189 2.39 9.01 -25.65
N ASN A 190 3.10 9.05 -24.52
CA ASN A 190 3.36 10.28 -23.76
C ASN A 190 2.06 10.98 -23.32
N ASP A 191 1.04 10.20 -22.99
CA ASP A 191 -0.27 10.68 -22.52
C ASP A 191 -0.42 10.37 -21.04
N ILE A 192 -0.31 11.41 -20.20
CA ILE A 192 -0.52 11.30 -18.75
C ILE A 192 -1.99 11.61 -18.47
N TYR A 193 -2.75 10.56 -18.16
CA TYR A 193 -4.17 10.66 -17.85
C TYR A 193 -4.41 11.44 -16.56
N ALA A 194 -3.65 11.11 -15.50
CA ALA A 194 -3.63 11.88 -14.25
C ALA A 194 -2.38 11.54 -13.44
N ALA A 195 -2.00 12.45 -12.56
CA ALA A 195 -1.01 12.21 -11.52
C ALA A 195 -1.61 12.57 -10.17
N ASN A 196 -1.41 11.71 -9.16
CA ASN A 196 -2.02 11.89 -7.85
C ASN A 196 -1.01 11.75 -6.72
N LEU A 197 -1.25 12.52 -5.66
CA LEU A 197 -0.50 12.51 -4.42
C LEU A 197 -1.28 11.79 -3.32
N TRP A 198 -0.54 11.07 -2.49
CA TRP A 198 -1.02 10.32 -1.35
C TRP A 198 -0.15 10.59 -0.13
N ILE A 199 -0.68 11.13 0.96
CA ILE A 199 0.07 11.43 2.18
C ILE A 199 -0.77 11.11 3.42
N GLY A 200 -0.19 10.38 4.37
CA GLY A 200 -0.78 10.20 5.69
C GLY A 200 0.18 9.56 6.68
N SER A 201 -0.34 9.24 7.85
CA SER A 201 0.39 8.50 8.89
C SER A 201 0.03 7.02 8.82
N PRO A 202 1.00 6.09 8.80
CA PRO A 202 0.71 4.67 8.90
C PRO A 202 -0.10 4.31 10.17
N PRO A 203 -0.92 3.25 10.14
CA PRO A 203 -1.24 2.45 8.96
C PRO A 203 -2.23 3.17 8.04
N THR A 204 -1.90 3.24 6.75
CA THR A 204 -2.88 3.58 5.69
C THR A 204 -3.28 2.30 4.97
N TYR A 205 -4.47 2.24 4.40
CA TYR A 205 -4.95 1.04 3.71
C TYR A 205 -5.80 1.38 2.49
N THR A 206 -5.41 0.84 1.34
CA THR A 206 -6.20 0.85 0.12
C THR A 206 -6.61 -0.59 -0.23
N PRO A 207 -7.91 -0.91 -0.21
CA PRO A 207 -8.43 -2.23 -0.56
C PRO A 207 -8.02 -2.72 -1.96
N LEU A 208 -8.22 -4.01 -2.22
CA LEU A 208 -7.91 -4.61 -3.52
C LEU A 208 -8.79 -3.97 -4.62
N HIS A 209 -8.15 -3.40 -5.64
CA HIS A 209 -8.81 -2.77 -6.79
C HIS A 209 -7.93 -2.83 -8.03
N LYS A 210 -8.42 -2.33 -9.18
CA LYS A 210 -7.62 -2.19 -10.41
C LYS A 210 -7.87 -0.89 -11.13
N ASP A 211 -6.83 -0.33 -11.72
CA ASP A 211 -6.86 0.93 -12.47
C ASP A 211 -7.11 0.74 -13.97
N PRO A 212 -7.60 1.78 -14.70
CA PRO A 212 -7.89 1.66 -16.13
C PRO A 212 -6.66 1.82 -17.00
N ASN A 213 -5.58 2.37 -16.44
CA ASN A 213 -4.35 2.70 -17.13
C ASN A 213 -3.18 2.04 -16.38
N PRO A 214 -2.06 1.76 -17.07
CA PRO A 214 -0.77 1.52 -16.42
C PRO A 214 -0.44 2.62 -15.39
N ASN A 215 0.23 2.23 -14.31
CA ASN A 215 0.55 3.12 -13.21
C ASN A 215 2.05 3.03 -12.88
N LEU A 216 2.73 4.17 -12.81
CA LEU A 216 4.04 4.27 -12.16
C LEU A 216 3.85 4.88 -10.78
N PHE A 217 4.01 4.07 -9.74
CA PHE A 217 3.82 4.45 -8.34
C PHE A 217 5.16 4.67 -7.66
N VAL A 218 5.42 5.87 -7.16
CA VAL A 218 6.69 6.29 -6.55
C VAL A 218 6.50 6.57 -5.06
N GLN A 219 7.36 5.99 -4.23
CA GLN A 219 7.35 6.22 -2.79
C GLN A 219 8.23 7.41 -2.42
N LEU A 220 7.62 8.45 -1.86
CA LEU A 220 8.30 9.69 -1.50
C LEU A 220 8.77 9.71 -0.05
N ALA A 221 8.03 9.13 0.90
CA ALA A 221 8.41 9.09 2.32
C ALA A 221 7.85 7.85 3.01
N GLY A 222 8.53 7.35 4.04
CA GLY A 222 8.13 6.16 4.78
C GLY A 222 8.06 4.90 3.91
N GLY A 223 7.38 3.86 4.41
CA GLY A 223 7.21 2.58 3.70
C GLY A 223 5.80 2.39 3.14
N LYS A 224 5.71 1.71 1.99
CA LYS A 224 4.44 1.24 1.42
C LYS A 224 4.57 -0.21 0.98
N ARG A 225 3.78 -1.10 1.57
CA ARG A 225 3.70 -2.50 1.14
C ARG A 225 2.58 -2.66 0.12
N VAL A 226 2.87 -3.32 -0.99
CA VAL A 226 1.94 -3.50 -2.11
C VAL A 226 1.83 -4.99 -2.42
N ARG A 227 0.59 -5.48 -2.51
CA ARG A 227 0.29 -6.83 -3.01
C ARG A 227 -0.46 -6.73 -4.33
N ILE A 228 0.00 -7.47 -5.35
CA ILE A 228 -0.52 -7.39 -6.73
C ILE A 228 -0.91 -8.79 -7.23
N LEU A 229 -2.09 -8.90 -7.85
CA LEU A 229 -2.58 -10.08 -8.53
C LEU A 229 -2.80 -9.79 -10.01
N LYS A 230 -2.53 -10.78 -10.86
CA LYS A 230 -2.86 -10.69 -12.28
C LYS A 230 -4.37 -10.48 -12.49
N PRO A 231 -4.80 -9.88 -13.61
CA PRO A 231 -6.20 -9.51 -13.85
C PRO A 231 -7.22 -10.61 -13.56
N GLY A 232 -6.94 -11.84 -14.02
CA GLY A 232 -7.83 -12.99 -13.82
C GLY A 232 -7.92 -13.47 -12.38
N ASP A 233 -6.80 -13.49 -11.64
CA ASP A 233 -6.79 -13.95 -10.25
C ASP A 233 -7.44 -12.95 -9.31
N GLY A 234 -7.14 -11.65 -9.48
CA GLY A 234 -7.81 -10.62 -8.69
C GLY A 234 -9.32 -10.57 -8.97
N MET A 235 -9.75 -10.83 -10.21
CA MET A 235 -11.18 -10.94 -10.53
C MET A 235 -11.85 -12.16 -9.87
N ARG A 236 -11.15 -13.30 -9.79
CA ARG A 236 -11.63 -14.48 -9.07
C ARG A 236 -11.79 -14.18 -7.58
N VAL A 237 -10.79 -13.55 -6.95
CA VAL A 237 -10.87 -13.11 -5.55
C VAL A 237 -12.05 -12.17 -5.34
N PHE A 238 -12.13 -11.11 -6.14
CA PHE A 238 -13.17 -10.11 -6.01
C PHE A 238 -14.57 -10.73 -6.14
N THR A 239 -14.82 -11.49 -7.21
CA THR A 239 -16.10 -12.16 -7.43
C THR A 239 -16.46 -13.12 -6.28
N ALA A 240 -15.49 -13.88 -5.76
CA ALA A 240 -15.74 -14.79 -4.65
C ALA A 240 -16.15 -14.06 -3.37
N VAL A 241 -15.48 -12.94 -3.04
CA VAL A 241 -15.84 -12.12 -1.88
C VAL A 241 -17.23 -11.52 -2.05
N ARG A 242 -17.56 -11.00 -3.24
CA ARG A 242 -18.91 -10.47 -3.54
C ARG A 242 -19.99 -11.54 -3.35
N ASN A 243 -19.76 -12.74 -3.88
CA ASN A 243 -20.70 -13.87 -3.75
C ASN A 243 -20.86 -14.30 -2.28
N HIS A 244 -19.76 -14.37 -1.54
CA HIS A 244 -19.79 -14.70 -0.11
C HIS A 244 -20.64 -13.70 0.69
N ILE A 245 -20.48 -12.40 0.42
CA ILE A 245 -21.25 -11.33 1.10
C ILE A 245 -22.73 -11.37 0.68
N ALA A 246 -23.02 -11.54 -0.61
CA ALA A 246 -24.39 -11.63 -1.11
C ALA A 246 -25.15 -12.79 -0.47
N ASN A 247 -24.51 -13.95 -0.33
CA ASN A 247 -25.08 -15.13 0.31
C ASN A 247 -25.27 -14.96 1.83
N SER A 248 -24.41 -14.18 2.48
CA SER A 248 -24.46 -13.95 3.94
C SER A 248 -25.49 -12.89 4.36
N ASN A 249 -25.79 -11.92 3.48
CA ASN A 249 -26.65 -10.77 3.80
C ASN A 249 -28.04 -10.82 3.14
N GLY A 250 -28.50 -11.96 2.63
CA GLY A 250 -29.86 -12.08 2.07
C GLY A 250 -30.11 -11.26 0.80
N GLY A 251 -29.06 -11.05 -0.01
CA GLY A 251 -29.14 -10.62 -1.40
C GLY A 251 -29.78 -9.25 -1.66
N ASN A 252 -29.04 -8.16 -1.44
CA ASN A 252 -29.15 -6.96 -2.30
C ASN A 252 -28.01 -5.95 -2.04
N ASP A 253 -26.80 -6.21 -2.56
CA ASP A 253 -25.77 -5.16 -2.56
C ASP A 253 -24.95 -5.21 -3.85
N GLY A 254 -25.64 -4.93 -4.97
CA GLY A 254 -25.10 -4.94 -6.32
C GLY A 254 -24.26 -3.71 -6.67
N GLY A 255 -23.15 -3.47 -5.97
CA GLY A 255 -22.05 -2.61 -6.45
C GLY A 255 -21.38 -3.18 -7.71
N GLY A 256 -21.08 -2.31 -8.68
CA GLY A 256 -20.60 -2.68 -10.02
C GLY A 256 -19.21 -3.31 -10.04
N ALA A 257 -18.87 -4.03 -11.12
CA ALA A 257 -17.58 -4.74 -11.29
C ALA A 257 -16.34 -3.82 -11.47
N ALA A 258 -16.52 -2.51 -11.30
CA ALA A 258 -15.53 -1.46 -11.54
C ALA A 258 -15.37 -0.56 -10.31
N ILE A 259 -15.23 -1.17 -9.13
CA ILE A 259 -15.11 -0.42 -7.87
C ILE A 259 -13.82 0.42 -7.87
N ARG A 260 -13.97 1.75 -7.82
CA ARG A 260 -12.88 2.75 -7.87
C ARG A 260 -13.15 4.00 -7.02
N GLY A 261 -13.87 3.86 -5.93
CA GLY A 261 -14.26 5.01 -5.12
C GLY A 261 -14.58 4.69 -3.68
N GLU A 262 -15.30 5.60 -3.02
CA GLU A 262 -15.63 5.56 -1.59
C GLU A 262 -16.29 4.25 -1.15
N GLU A 263 -17.03 3.60 -2.05
CA GLU A 263 -17.72 2.31 -1.81
C GLU A 263 -16.75 1.19 -1.37
N MET A 264 -15.49 1.22 -1.83
CA MET A 264 -14.48 0.23 -1.45
C MET A 264 -13.97 0.43 -0.02
N MET A 265 -14.10 1.65 0.52
CA MET A 265 -13.51 2.04 1.79
C MET A 265 -14.37 1.66 2.99
N MET A 266 -15.54 1.07 2.76
CA MET A 266 -16.51 0.69 3.80
C MET A 266 -17.04 -0.74 3.63
N GLY A 267 -17.80 -1.20 4.62
CA GLY A 267 -18.59 -2.42 4.55
C GLY A 267 -17.82 -3.73 4.69
N SER A 268 -18.56 -4.83 4.61
CA SER A 268 -18.04 -6.20 4.76
C SER A 268 -17.04 -6.56 3.67
N GLU A 269 -17.19 -6.01 2.46
CA GLU A 269 -16.28 -6.25 1.33
C GLU A 269 -14.85 -5.82 1.64
N ARG A 270 -14.67 -4.62 2.18
CA ARG A 270 -13.37 -4.13 2.63
C ARG A 270 -12.71 -5.08 3.62
N LYS A 271 -13.47 -5.58 4.59
CA LYS A 271 -12.96 -6.46 5.65
C LYS A 271 -12.54 -7.81 5.07
N VAL A 272 -13.41 -8.46 4.32
CA VAL A 272 -13.12 -9.77 3.73
C VAL A 272 -11.98 -9.67 2.72
N LEU A 273 -11.94 -8.65 1.85
CA LEU A 273 -10.81 -8.44 0.95
C LEU A 273 -9.50 -8.20 1.70
N LYS A 274 -9.52 -7.46 2.82
CA LYS A 274 -8.35 -7.25 3.67
C LYS A 274 -7.84 -8.59 4.22
N ASP A 275 -8.74 -9.44 4.72
CA ASP A 275 -8.39 -10.73 5.31
C ASP A 275 -7.87 -11.72 4.27
N VAL A 276 -8.44 -11.72 3.06
CA VAL A 276 -7.99 -12.57 1.94
C VAL A 276 -6.63 -12.13 1.41
N ILE A 277 -6.41 -10.82 1.27
CA ILE A 277 -5.17 -10.32 0.68
C ILE A 277 -4.05 -10.22 1.70
N TRP A 278 -4.35 -9.98 2.98
CA TRP A 278 -3.35 -9.67 4.00
C TRP A 278 -3.37 -10.55 5.25
N GLY A 279 -4.36 -11.41 5.44
CA GLY A 279 -4.43 -12.31 6.59
C GLY A 279 -3.50 -13.52 6.43
N ASP A 280 -2.93 -13.98 7.55
CA ASP A 280 -2.11 -15.20 7.61
C ASP A 280 -2.98 -16.47 7.61
N HIS A 281 -4.21 -16.35 8.13
CA HIS A 281 -5.23 -17.40 8.14
C HIS A 281 -6.55 -16.78 7.69
N HIS A 282 -7.10 -17.27 6.57
CA HIS A 282 -8.41 -16.84 6.12
C HIS A 282 -9.47 -17.44 7.06
N SER A 283 -10.27 -16.58 7.67
CA SER A 283 -11.32 -16.97 8.61
C SER A 283 -12.45 -17.74 7.93
N ASP A 284 -12.58 -17.64 6.60
CA ASP A 284 -13.62 -18.29 5.81
C ASP A 284 -13.03 -19.32 4.80
N PRO A 285 -13.30 -20.62 4.98
CA PRO A 285 -12.84 -21.69 4.09
C PRO A 285 -13.33 -21.57 2.63
N ALA A 286 -14.49 -20.96 2.39
CA ALA A 286 -15.03 -20.78 1.04
C ALA A 286 -14.16 -19.80 0.23
N VAL A 287 -13.66 -18.75 0.88
CA VAL A 287 -12.79 -17.75 0.25
C VAL A 287 -11.33 -18.20 0.23
N ASP A 288 -10.88 -18.98 1.23
CA ASP A 288 -9.55 -19.61 1.28
C ASP A 288 -9.23 -20.44 0.02
N SER A 289 -10.22 -21.22 -0.44
CA SER A 289 -10.08 -22.07 -1.62
C SER A 289 -9.77 -21.30 -2.91
N VAL A 290 -10.14 -20.01 -2.97
CA VAL A 290 -10.02 -19.19 -4.17
C VAL A 290 -8.56 -18.78 -4.38
N SER A 291 -7.87 -18.37 -3.32
CA SER A 291 -6.46 -17.98 -3.33
C SER A 291 -5.49 -19.15 -3.53
N ARG A 292 -5.97 -20.38 -3.38
CA ARG A 292 -5.12 -21.57 -3.45
C ARG A 292 -4.42 -21.70 -4.80
N GLY A 293 -3.10 -21.81 -4.77
CA GLY A 293 -2.26 -21.97 -5.96
C GLY A 293 -2.13 -20.71 -6.82
N MET A 294 -2.66 -19.56 -6.39
CA MET A 294 -2.37 -18.28 -7.03
C MET A 294 -0.91 -17.88 -6.77
N VAL A 295 -0.32 -17.17 -7.73
CA VAL A 295 0.96 -16.49 -7.56
C VAL A 295 0.70 -15.00 -7.69
N GLY A 296 1.08 -14.24 -6.68
CA GLY A 296 0.98 -12.79 -6.63
C GLY A 296 2.33 -12.14 -6.33
N TYR A 297 2.42 -10.83 -6.53
CA TYR A 297 3.60 -10.07 -6.14
C TYR A 297 3.41 -9.39 -4.79
N ASP A 298 4.41 -9.42 -3.92
CA ASP A 298 4.47 -8.67 -2.66
C ASP A 298 5.78 -7.87 -2.61
N VAL A 299 5.67 -6.56 -2.44
CA VAL A 299 6.82 -5.65 -2.43
C VAL A 299 6.65 -4.60 -1.35
N LEU A 300 7.70 -4.40 -0.57
CA LEU A 300 7.87 -3.21 0.26
C LEU A 300 8.62 -2.16 -0.55
N LEU A 301 7.98 -1.01 -0.77
CA LEU A 301 8.58 0.18 -1.35
C LEU A 301 9.09 1.08 -0.24
N GLU A 302 10.37 1.44 -0.34
CA GLU A 302 11.02 2.41 0.53
C GLU A 302 11.09 3.78 -0.16
N ARG A 303 11.42 4.83 0.58
CA ARG A 303 11.60 6.18 0.03
C ARG A 303 12.60 6.14 -1.14
N GLY A 304 12.14 6.60 -2.31
CA GLY A 304 12.90 6.61 -3.56
C GLY A 304 12.63 5.42 -4.48
N ASP A 305 11.89 4.40 -4.05
CA ASP A 305 11.50 3.29 -4.92
C ASP A 305 10.32 3.67 -5.83
N ALA A 306 10.29 3.09 -7.02
CA ALA A 306 9.15 3.14 -7.93
C ALA A 306 8.65 1.73 -8.27
N LEU A 307 7.35 1.60 -8.55
CA LEU A 307 6.69 0.36 -8.91
C LEU A 307 5.84 0.58 -10.15
N PHE A 308 6.14 -0.15 -11.21
CA PHE A 308 5.26 -0.21 -12.37
C PHE A 308 4.17 -1.26 -12.13
N ILE A 309 2.92 -0.83 -12.20
CA ILE A 309 1.73 -1.68 -12.13
C ILE A 309 1.07 -1.65 -13.52
N PRO A 310 1.05 -2.79 -14.25
CA PRO A 310 0.46 -2.82 -15.58
C PRO A 310 -1.05 -2.64 -15.54
N LYS A 311 -1.62 -2.27 -16.69
CA LYS A 311 -3.06 -2.05 -16.84
C LYS A 311 -3.87 -3.25 -16.35
N GLY A 312 -4.91 -3.00 -15.57
CA GLY A 312 -5.87 -4.03 -15.14
C GLY A 312 -5.36 -5.01 -14.09
N TRP A 313 -4.11 -4.90 -13.63
CA TRP A 313 -3.61 -5.66 -12.49
C TRP A 313 -4.28 -5.20 -11.21
N TRP A 314 -4.69 -6.17 -10.39
CA TRP A 314 -5.34 -5.89 -9.11
C TRP A 314 -4.29 -5.66 -8.05
N HIS A 315 -4.48 -4.65 -7.21
CA HIS A 315 -3.51 -4.29 -6.19
C HIS A 315 -4.16 -3.76 -4.92
N SER A 316 -3.52 -4.03 -3.80
CA SER A 316 -3.87 -3.49 -2.48
C SER A 316 -2.60 -2.95 -1.83
N LEU A 317 -2.72 -1.85 -1.08
CA LEU A 317 -1.58 -1.15 -0.50
C LEU A 317 -1.79 -0.90 0.99
N LYS A 318 -0.68 -0.93 1.75
CA LYS A 318 -0.64 -0.51 3.15
C LYS A 318 0.55 0.40 3.43
N GLY A 319 0.31 1.53 4.07
CA GLY A 319 1.37 2.30 4.71
C GLY A 319 1.89 1.56 5.93
N VAL A 320 3.21 1.45 6.07
CA VAL A 320 3.87 0.73 7.17
C VAL A 320 4.98 1.58 7.78
N GLY A 321 5.39 1.25 9.00
CA GLY A 321 6.40 1.99 9.76
C GLY A 321 5.80 3.13 10.58
N GLU A 322 6.66 4.06 10.99
CA GLU A 322 6.32 5.22 11.81
C GLU A 322 6.46 6.52 11.02
N GLY A 323 5.88 7.61 11.52
CA GLY A 323 5.96 8.94 10.91
C GLY A 323 5.01 9.10 9.71
N ILE A 324 5.50 9.69 8.62
CA ILE A 324 4.72 9.98 7.42
C ILE A 324 5.02 8.95 6.32
N THR A 325 3.96 8.45 5.69
CA THR A 325 4.02 7.72 4.42
C THR A 325 3.49 8.60 3.31
N ALA A 326 4.28 8.76 2.25
CA ALA A 326 3.88 9.56 1.11
C ALA A 326 4.25 8.89 -0.21
N SER A 327 3.40 9.04 -1.21
CA SER A 327 3.58 8.46 -2.53
C SER A 327 2.99 9.38 -3.59
N VAL A 328 3.56 9.35 -4.80
CA VAL A 328 3.00 9.99 -5.99
C VAL A 328 2.86 8.93 -7.07
N ASN A 329 1.82 9.03 -7.89
CA ASN A 329 1.62 8.09 -8.99
C ASN A 329 1.27 8.81 -10.29
N TRP A 330 1.63 8.21 -11.42
CA TRP A 330 1.20 8.64 -12.76
C TRP A 330 0.43 7.52 -13.43
N TRP A 331 -0.80 7.79 -13.84
CA TRP A 331 -1.54 6.96 -14.79
C TRP A 331 -1.26 7.45 -16.21
N PHE A 332 -0.75 6.56 -17.06
CA PHE A 332 -0.22 6.96 -18.37
C PHE A 332 -0.55 5.96 -19.49
N ARG A 333 -0.39 6.40 -20.73
CA ARG A 333 -0.65 5.61 -21.95
C ARG A 333 0.44 5.83 -22.99
#